data_AF-A0A173VEM6-F1
#
_entry.id   AF-A0A173VEM6-F1
#
_cell.length_a   1.000
_cell.length_b   1.000
_cell.length_c   1.000
_cell.angle_alpha   90.00
_cell.angle_beta   90.00
_cell.angle_gamma   90.00
#
_symmetry.space_group_name_H-M   'P 1'
#
loop_
_entity.id
_entity.type
_entity.pdbx_description
1 polymer ?
#
loop_
_entity_poly.entity_id
_entity_poly.type
_entity_poly.pdbx_seq_one_letter_code
_entity_poly.pdbx_strand_id
1 'polypeptide(L)'
;MTLRFKEDTNMNEPIISEILQDMLPVLDNSQLAKLKGVLEHKLWNAEIVYKTVEDSFDKSNEEFTELFISAKRVEGCSLKTLRYYLATINKMTNTVGKHITKITTEDLRKYLSDYHEENNCSKSNIDNIRRILSSFFSWLEDEDYILKR
;
A
#
# COMPACT_ATOMS: atom_id res chain seq x y z
N MET A 1 -14.99 47.78 6.66
CA MET A 1 -13.85 46.99 7.16
C MET A 1 -14.43 45.83 7.95
N THR A 2 -14.72 44.73 7.27
CA THR A 2 -15.44 43.60 7.85
C THR A 2 -14.41 42.60 8.34
N LEU A 3 -14.15 42.61 9.65
CA LEU A 3 -13.36 41.58 10.31
C LEU A 3 -14.17 40.28 10.26
N ARG A 4 -13.83 39.38 9.32
CA ARG A 4 -14.27 37.99 9.38
C ARG A 4 -13.38 37.29 10.39
N PHE A 5 -13.94 36.95 11.54
CA PHE A 5 -13.39 35.92 12.41
C PHE A 5 -13.37 34.62 11.61
N LYS A 6 -12.18 34.08 11.31
CA LYS A 6 -12.05 32.67 10.93
C LYS A 6 -12.32 31.88 12.21
N GLU A 7 -13.37 31.08 12.20
CA GLU A 7 -13.53 29.99 13.15
C GLU A 7 -12.39 28.99 12.87
N ASP A 8 -11.30 29.10 13.63
CA ASP A 8 -10.22 28.13 13.64
C ASP A 8 -10.74 26.86 14.32
N THR A 9 -11.34 25.97 13.53
CA THR A 9 -11.66 24.61 13.96
C THR A 9 -10.33 23.89 14.15
N ASN A 10 -9.89 23.75 15.40
CA ASN A 10 -8.62 23.14 15.77
C ASN A 10 -8.64 21.64 15.42
N MET A 11 -8.18 21.29 14.21
CA MET A 11 -8.12 19.91 13.70
C MET A 11 -7.25 18.97 14.54
N ASN A 12 -6.52 19.48 15.52
CA ASN A 12 -5.64 18.71 16.40
C ASN A 12 -6.32 18.25 17.69
N GLU A 13 -7.50 18.79 18.04
CA GLU A 13 -8.29 18.32 19.19
C GLU A 13 -8.63 16.81 19.17
N PRO A 14 -9.04 16.20 18.03
CA PRO A 14 -9.37 14.77 18.01
C PRO A 14 -8.17 13.88 18.34
N ILE A 15 -7.01 14.12 17.73
CA ILE A 15 -5.81 13.28 17.99
C ILE A 15 -5.25 13.49 19.41
N ILE A 16 -5.30 14.71 19.94
CA ILE A 16 -4.91 14.97 21.33
C ILE A 16 -5.83 14.20 22.28
N SER A 17 -7.13 14.15 21.98
CA SER A 17 -8.10 13.42 22.80
C SER A 17 -7.88 11.91 22.76
N GLU A 18 -7.58 11.34 21.58
CA GLU A 18 -7.24 9.92 21.42
C GLU A 18 -5.97 9.56 22.22
N ILE A 19 -4.89 10.32 22.06
CA ILE A 19 -3.63 10.10 22.81
C ILE A 19 -3.88 10.17 24.32
N LEU A 20 -4.69 11.11 24.79
CA LEU A 20 -5.00 11.23 26.21
C LEU A 20 -5.82 10.04 26.72
N GLN A 21 -6.76 9.52 25.93
CA GLN A 21 -7.52 8.31 26.30
C GLN A 21 -6.62 7.09 26.43
N ASP A 22 -5.71 6.89 25.48
CA ASP A 22 -4.78 5.75 25.49
C ASP A 22 -3.80 5.80 26.67
N MET A 23 -3.53 7.00 27.20
CA MET A 23 -2.60 7.20 28.32
C MET A 23 -3.28 7.16 29.71
N LEU A 24 -4.62 7.16 29.79
CA LEU A 24 -5.37 7.05 31.05
C LEU A 24 -4.95 5.85 31.94
N PRO A 25 -4.61 4.67 31.40
CA PRO A 25 -4.21 3.52 32.24
C PRO A 25 -2.84 3.70 32.91
N VAL A 26 -2.03 4.65 32.44
CA VAL A 26 -0.60 4.76 32.80
C VAL A 26 -0.26 6.06 33.51
N LEU A 27 -1.07 7.11 33.30
CA LEU A 27 -0.84 8.44 33.83
C LEU A 27 -1.94 8.89 34.78
N ASP A 28 -1.55 9.58 35.84
CA ASP A 28 -2.51 10.28 36.70
C ASP A 28 -3.01 11.60 36.07
N ASN A 29 -4.02 12.21 36.69
CA ASN A 29 -4.62 13.45 36.21
C ASN A 29 -3.64 14.63 36.11
N SER A 30 -2.65 14.71 36.99
CA SER A 30 -1.62 15.77 36.95
C SER A 30 -0.70 15.58 35.76
N GLN A 31 -0.29 14.34 35.48
CA GLN A 31 0.56 13.98 34.37
C GLN A 31 -0.17 14.15 33.03
N LEU A 32 -1.44 13.77 32.95
CA LEU A 32 -2.28 13.96 31.76
C LEU A 32 -2.48 15.44 31.44
N ALA A 33 -2.71 16.29 32.44
CA ALA A 33 -2.83 17.73 32.23
C ALA A 33 -1.55 18.34 31.64
N LYS A 34 -0.38 17.88 32.12
CA LYS A 34 0.92 18.30 31.59
C LYS A 34 1.14 17.80 30.17
N LEU A 35 0.80 16.54 29.88
CA LEU A 35 0.87 15.95 28.54
C LEU A 35 0.00 16.74 27.56
N LYS A 36 -1.25 17.02 27.93
CA LYS A 36 -2.17 17.83 27.13
C LYS A 36 -1.57 19.18 26.77
N GLY A 37 -1.07 19.93 27.75
CA GLY A 37 -0.48 21.26 27.49
C GLY A 37 0.75 21.21 26.58
N VAL A 38 1.58 20.16 26.67
CA VAL A 38 2.72 19.97 25.75
C VAL A 38 2.24 19.65 24.34
N LEU A 39 1.25 18.77 24.18
CA LEU A 39 0.68 18.40 22.89
C LEU A 39 0.02 19.61 22.22
N GLU A 40 -0.80 20.37 22.94
CA GLU A 40 -1.42 21.59 22.45
C GLU A 40 -0.36 22.60 21.99
N HIS A 41 0.67 22.84 22.80
CA HIS A 41 1.73 23.78 22.45
C HIS A 41 2.57 23.32 21.23
N LYS A 42 2.89 22.03 21.13
CA LYS A 42 3.73 21.50 20.04
C LYS A 42 2.96 21.33 18.73
N LEU A 43 1.67 21.02 18.82
CA LEU A 43 0.81 20.80 17.66
C LEU A 43 0.08 22.08 17.22
N TRP A 44 0.12 23.18 17.99
CA TRP A 44 -0.55 24.45 17.65
C TRP A 44 -0.34 24.93 16.21
N ASN A 45 0.86 24.73 15.66
CA ASN A 45 1.21 25.11 14.28
C ASN A 45 1.61 23.90 13.41
N ALA A 46 1.17 22.71 13.81
CA ALA A 46 1.38 21.49 13.03
C ALA A 46 0.13 21.19 12.20
N GLU A 47 0.33 20.87 10.94
CA GLU A 47 -0.70 20.29 10.08
C GLU A 47 -0.67 18.77 10.24
N ILE A 48 -1.77 18.20 10.72
CA ILE A 48 -1.89 16.76 10.94
C ILE A 48 -2.62 16.16 9.75
N VAL A 49 -1.87 15.43 8.93
CA VAL A 49 -2.41 14.68 7.79
C VAL A 49 -2.59 13.24 8.22
N TYR A 50 -3.84 12.81 8.32
CA TYR A 50 -4.17 11.40 8.48
C TYR A 50 -3.89 10.70 7.15
N LYS A 51 -2.87 9.84 7.11
CA LYS A 51 -2.59 9.04 5.92
C LYS A 51 -3.77 8.10 5.67
N THR A 52 -4.41 8.21 4.52
CA THR A 52 -5.36 7.21 4.08
C THR A 52 -4.61 5.94 3.69
N VAL A 53 -5.32 4.81 3.56
CA VAL A 53 -4.68 3.54 3.15
C VAL A 53 -4.04 3.64 1.76
N GLU A 54 -4.41 4.63 0.96
CA GLU A 54 -3.79 4.94 -0.34
C GLU A 54 -2.49 5.76 -0.18
N ASP A 55 -2.41 6.67 0.80
CA ASP A 55 -1.19 7.40 1.17
C ASP A 55 -0.16 6.54 1.94
N SER A 56 -0.53 5.28 2.25
CA SER A 56 0.35 4.31 2.91
C SER A 56 1.22 3.52 1.93
N PHE A 57 0.98 3.66 0.62
CA PHE A 57 1.77 2.98 -0.40
C PHE A 57 2.81 3.95 -0.97
N ASP A 58 4.06 3.77 -0.55
CA ASP A 58 5.20 4.54 -1.06
C ASP A 58 5.44 4.37 -2.57
N LYS A 59 4.79 3.40 -3.23
CA LYS A 59 4.95 3.07 -4.66
C LYS A 59 3.63 2.58 -5.25
N SER A 60 3.33 3.01 -6.46
CA SER A 60 2.24 2.54 -7.31
C SER A 60 2.49 1.10 -7.81
N ASN A 61 1.44 0.49 -8.36
CA ASN A 61 1.53 -0.84 -8.97
C ASN A 61 2.51 -0.86 -10.16
N GLU A 62 2.51 0.23 -10.94
CA GLU A 62 3.39 0.45 -12.06
C GLU A 62 4.85 0.49 -11.59
N GLU A 63 5.15 1.24 -10.53
CA GLU A 63 6.50 1.34 -9.96
C GLU A 63 7.01 -0.02 -9.45
N PHE A 64 6.19 -0.80 -8.74
CA PHE A 64 6.57 -2.16 -8.34
C PHE A 64 6.88 -3.06 -9.55
N THR A 65 6.08 -2.93 -10.60
CA THR A 65 6.28 -3.71 -11.82
C THR A 65 7.58 -3.31 -12.51
N GLU A 66 7.88 -2.01 -12.61
CA GLU A 66 9.12 -1.51 -13.20
C GLU A 66 10.37 -1.91 -12.42
N LEU A 67 10.31 -1.91 -11.08
CA LEU A 67 11.40 -2.38 -10.24
C LEU A 67 11.67 -3.87 -10.48
N PHE A 68 10.64 -4.70 -10.52
CA PHE A 68 10.79 -6.12 -10.84
C PHE A 68 11.38 -6.36 -12.22
N ILE A 69 10.91 -5.64 -13.25
CA ILE A 69 11.45 -5.75 -14.61
C ILE A 69 12.92 -5.31 -14.66
N SER A 70 13.29 -4.29 -13.87
CA SER A 70 14.67 -3.83 -13.75
C SER A 70 15.55 -4.89 -13.08
N ALA A 71 15.09 -5.53 -12.02
CA ALA A 71 15.78 -6.65 -11.38
C ALA A 71 16.00 -7.81 -12.37
N LYS A 72 14.94 -8.22 -13.08
CA LYS A 72 15.03 -9.29 -14.10
C LYS A 72 15.95 -8.95 -15.27
N ARG A 73 16.12 -7.67 -15.59
CA ARG A 73 17.08 -7.21 -16.59
C ARG A 73 18.52 -7.43 -16.12
N VAL A 74 18.82 -7.14 -14.86
CA VAL A 74 20.15 -7.38 -14.26
C VAL A 74 20.47 -8.88 -14.19
N GLU A 75 19.47 -9.73 -13.97
CA GLU A 75 19.59 -11.20 -14.05
C GLU A 75 19.88 -11.73 -15.47
N GLY A 76 19.84 -10.88 -16.50
CA GLY A 76 20.14 -11.27 -17.89
C GLY A 76 18.94 -11.81 -18.68
N CYS A 77 17.70 -11.54 -18.25
CA CYS A 77 16.52 -11.93 -19.02
C CYS A 77 16.47 -11.20 -20.38
N SER A 78 16.07 -11.92 -21.42
CA SER A 78 15.90 -11.34 -22.76
C SER A 78 14.83 -10.24 -22.77
N LEU A 79 14.96 -9.24 -23.66
CA LEU A 79 13.94 -8.20 -23.84
C LEU A 79 12.55 -8.77 -24.15
N LYS A 80 12.49 -9.88 -24.90
CA LYS A 80 11.22 -10.56 -25.20
C LYS A 80 10.58 -11.09 -23.91
N THR A 81 11.37 -11.70 -23.04
CA THR A 81 10.92 -12.20 -21.73
C THR A 81 10.43 -11.05 -20.85
N LEU A 82 11.21 -9.96 -20.74
CA LEU A 82 10.85 -8.79 -19.93
C LEU A 82 9.53 -8.17 -20.40
N ARG A 83 9.32 -8.02 -21.70
CA ARG A 83 8.05 -7.51 -22.27
C ARG A 83 6.87 -8.42 -21.92
N TYR A 84 7.07 -9.73 -21.96
CA TYR A 84 6.03 -10.68 -21.61
C TYR A 84 5.67 -10.63 -20.12
N TYR A 85 6.68 -10.51 -19.25
CA TYR A 85 6.48 -10.35 -17.81
C TYR A 85 5.69 -9.07 -17.50
N LEU A 86 6.13 -7.94 -18.07
CA LEU A 86 5.47 -6.65 -17.92
C LEU A 86 3.99 -6.71 -18.33
N ALA A 87 3.71 -7.24 -19.53
CA ALA A 87 2.34 -7.35 -20.03
C ALA A 87 1.46 -8.26 -19.14
N THR A 88 2.05 -9.34 -18.62
CA THR A 88 1.34 -10.30 -17.76
C THR A 88 1.01 -9.69 -16.39
N ILE A 89 1.97 -9.01 -15.76
CA ILE A 89 1.77 -8.37 -14.45
C ILE A 89 0.75 -7.23 -14.59
N ASN A 90 0.90 -6.35 -15.59
CA ASN A 90 -0.03 -5.25 -15.81
C ASN A 90 -1.45 -5.75 -16.11
N LYS A 91 -1.60 -6.85 -16.84
CA LYS A 91 -2.92 -7.44 -17.08
C LYS A 91 -3.53 -7.94 -15.77
N MET A 92 -2.74 -8.62 -14.93
CA MET A 92 -3.19 -9.10 -13.62
C MET A 92 -3.61 -7.95 -12.70
N THR A 93 -2.78 -6.92 -12.53
CA THR A 93 -3.08 -5.79 -11.64
C THR A 93 -4.33 -5.03 -12.08
N ASN A 94 -4.47 -4.78 -13.39
CA ASN A 94 -5.65 -4.12 -13.95
C ASN A 94 -6.93 -4.95 -13.79
N THR A 95 -6.86 -6.27 -13.96
CA THR A 95 -8.03 -7.15 -13.80
C THR A 95 -8.44 -7.30 -12.34
N VAL A 96 -7.47 -7.46 -11.44
CA VAL A 96 -7.76 -7.60 -10.00
C VAL A 96 -8.24 -6.28 -9.39
N GLY A 97 -7.76 -5.14 -9.90
CA GLY A 97 -8.19 -3.81 -9.47
C GLY A 97 -7.80 -3.47 -8.02
N LYS A 98 -6.76 -4.11 -7.51
CA LYS A 98 -6.22 -3.88 -6.16
C LYS A 98 -4.77 -3.43 -6.23
N HIS A 99 -4.35 -2.71 -5.19
CA HIS A 99 -2.94 -2.44 -4.97
C HIS A 99 -2.17 -3.75 -4.72
N ILE A 100 -0.97 -3.91 -5.28
CA ILE A 100 -0.17 -5.14 -5.27
C ILE A 100 0.06 -5.68 -3.86
N THR A 101 0.32 -4.79 -2.89
CA THR A 101 0.53 -5.16 -1.48
C THR A 101 -0.74 -5.74 -0.81
N LYS A 102 -1.91 -5.50 -1.39
CA LYS A 102 -3.22 -5.98 -0.91
C LYS A 102 -3.75 -7.20 -1.68
N ILE A 103 -3.17 -7.55 -2.83
CA ILE A 103 -3.59 -8.71 -3.62
C ILE A 103 -3.33 -9.97 -2.82
N THR A 104 -4.34 -10.79 -2.51
CA THR A 104 -4.22 -12.03 -1.72
C THR A 104 -3.98 -13.26 -2.61
N THR A 105 -3.59 -14.40 -2.01
CA THR A 105 -3.50 -15.69 -2.74
C THR A 105 -4.85 -16.09 -3.35
N GLU A 106 -5.96 -15.77 -2.68
CA GLU A 106 -7.29 -16.06 -3.19
C GLU A 106 -7.66 -15.19 -4.40
N ASP A 107 -7.25 -13.92 -4.39
CA ASP A 107 -7.41 -13.03 -5.55
C ASP A 107 -6.66 -13.59 -6.78
N LEU A 108 -5.46 -14.12 -6.59
CA LEU A 108 -4.67 -14.74 -7.66
C LEU A 108 -5.31 -16.04 -8.17
N ARG A 109 -5.87 -16.88 -7.27
CA ARG A 109 -6.59 -18.10 -7.68
C ARG A 109 -7.81 -17.76 -8.52
N LYS A 110 -8.60 -16.78 -8.06
CA LYS A 110 -9.77 -16.31 -8.80
C LYS A 110 -9.38 -15.76 -10.17
N TYR A 111 -8.40 -14.85 -10.22
CA TYR A 111 -7.88 -14.30 -11.48
C TYR A 111 -7.47 -15.40 -12.48
N LEU A 112 -6.70 -16.41 -12.04
CA LEU A 112 -6.26 -17.48 -12.92
C LEU A 112 -7.40 -18.39 -13.39
N SER A 113 -8.40 -18.61 -12.55
CA SER A 113 -9.61 -19.38 -12.90
C SER A 113 -10.42 -18.64 -13.96
N ASP A 114 -10.74 -17.37 -13.71
CA ASP A 114 -11.52 -16.52 -14.62
C ASP A 114 -10.78 -16.37 -15.97
N TYR A 115 -9.46 -16.17 -15.94
CA TYR A 115 -8.64 -16.07 -17.15
C TYR A 115 -8.70 -17.35 -18.02
N HIS A 116 -8.71 -18.53 -17.39
CA HIS A 116 -8.78 -19.81 -18.08
C HIS A 116 -10.13 -19.99 -18.78
N GLU A 117 -11.23 -19.60 -18.13
CA GLU A 117 -12.59 -19.70 -18.67
C GLU A 117 -12.84 -18.70 -19.80
N GLU A 118 -12.43 -17.44 -19.64
CA GLU A 118 -12.71 -16.38 -20.62
C GLU A 118 -11.93 -16.52 -21.93
N ASN A 119 -10.71 -17.06 -21.89
CA ASN A 119 -9.80 -17.02 -23.04
C ASN A 119 -9.61 -18.36 -23.75
N ASN A 120 -10.31 -19.45 -23.33
CA ASN A 120 -10.05 -20.83 -23.81
C ASN A 120 -8.56 -21.15 -23.88
N CYS A 121 -7.79 -20.63 -22.92
CA CYS A 121 -6.35 -20.63 -22.99
C CYS A 121 -5.79 -22.03 -22.76
N SER A 122 -4.71 -22.36 -23.46
CA SER A 122 -4.02 -23.62 -23.21
C SER A 122 -3.52 -23.67 -21.76
N LYS A 123 -3.57 -24.87 -21.17
CA LYS A 123 -3.04 -25.13 -19.82
C LYS A 123 -1.61 -24.60 -19.64
N SER A 124 -0.79 -24.70 -20.70
CA SER A 124 0.57 -24.17 -20.77
C SER A 124 0.63 -22.65 -20.57
N ASN A 125 -0.31 -21.88 -21.14
CA ASN A 125 -0.34 -20.43 -20.98
C ASN A 125 -0.67 -20.01 -19.54
N ILE A 126 -1.63 -20.68 -18.90
CA ILE A 126 -1.94 -20.45 -17.48
C ILE A 126 -0.76 -20.82 -16.58
N ASP A 127 -0.07 -21.93 -16.89
CA ASP A 127 1.13 -22.33 -16.15
C ASP A 127 2.25 -21.30 -16.26
N ASN A 128 2.43 -20.70 -17.44
CA ASN A 128 3.40 -19.62 -17.64
C ASN A 128 3.02 -18.36 -16.86
N ILE A 129 1.75 -17.94 -16.92
CA ILE A 129 1.27 -16.77 -16.15
C ILE A 129 1.49 -17.02 -14.65
N ARG A 130 1.10 -18.20 -14.13
CA ARG A 130 1.30 -18.54 -12.72
C ARG A 130 2.75 -18.47 -12.31
N ARG A 131 3.67 -19.02 -13.10
CA ARG A 131 5.12 -18.96 -12.82
C ARG A 131 5.64 -17.52 -12.77
N ILE A 132 5.19 -16.67 -13.68
CA ILE A 132 5.56 -15.25 -13.69
C ILE A 132 5.05 -14.56 -12.43
N LEU A 133 3.78 -14.76 -12.08
CA LEU A 133 3.19 -14.17 -10.88
C LEU A 133 3.87 -14.68 -9.61
N SER A 134 4.16 -15.98 -9.50
CA SER A 134 4.93 -16.52 -8.39
C SER A 134 6.32 -15.88 -8.29
N SER A 135 7.05 -15.76 -9.40
CA SER A 135 8.35 -15.08 -9.41
C SER A 135 8.24 -13.61 -9.00
N PHE A 136 7.15 -12.93 -9.36
CA PHE A 136 6.94 -11.54 -9.02
C PHE A 136 6.67 -11.35 -7.53
N PHE A 137 5.72 -12.11 -6.96
CA PHE A 137 5.38 -12.00 -5.54
C PHE A 137 6.50 -12.50 -4.63
N SER A 138 7.24 -13.55 -5.01
CA SER A 138 8.42 -13.96 -4.25
C SER A 138 9.51 -12.90 -4.25
N TRP A 139 9.73 -12.20 -5.37
CA TRP A 139 10.66 -11.08 -5.41
C TRP A 139 10.20 -9.91 -4.51
N LEU A 140 8.90 -9.61 -4.47
CA LEU A 140 8.36 -8.58 -3.56
C LEU A 140 8.54 -8.96 -2.08
N GLU A 141 8.45 -10.24 -1.74
CA GLU A 141 8.71 -10.75 -0.39
C GLU A 141 10.20 -10.70 -0.03
N ASP A 142 11.08 -11.01 -0.97
CA ASP A 142 12.54 -11.01 -0.74
C ASP A 142 13.10 -9.59 -0.61
N GLU A 143 12.46 -8.58 -1.22
CA GLU A 143 12.81 -7.15 -1.10
C GLU A 143 12.03 -6.42 0.02
N ASP A 144 11.34 -7.16 0.90
CA ASP A 144 10.56 -6.64 2.02
C ASP A 144 9.43 -5.64 1.64
N TYR A 145 8.94 -5.68 0.40
CA TYR A 145 7.79 -4.87 -0.03
C TYR A 145 6.45 -5.43 0.44
N ILE A 146 6.37 -6.73 0.66
CA ILE A 146 5.20 -7.43 1.22
C ILE A 146 5.65 -8.48 2.25
N LEU A 147 4.76 -8.81 3.18
CA LEU A 147 5.01 -9.90 4.13
C LEU A 147 4.95 -11.26 3.43
N LYS A 148 5.84 -12.18 3.83
CA LYS A 148 5.84 -13.57 3.37
C LYS A 148 4.52 -14.27 3.67
N ARG A 149 3.99 -14.99 2.69
CA ARG A 149 2.69 -15.68 2.75
C ARG A 149 2.76 -17.20 2.73
#